data_AF-A0A024WVE6-F1
#
_entry.id   AF-A0A024WVE6-F1
#
_cell.length_a   1.000
_cell.length_b   1.000
_cell.length_c   1.000
_cell.angle_alpha   90.00
_cell.angle_beta   90.00
_cell.angle_gamma   90.00
#
_symmetry.space_group_name_H-M   'P 1'
#
loop_
_entity.id
_entity.type
_entity.pdbx_description
1 polymer ?
#
loop_
_entity_poly.entity_id
_entity_poly.type
_entity_poly.pdbx_seq_one_letter_code
_entity_poly.pdbx_strand_id
1 'polypeptide(L)'
;MHPWAADPKTIGALSATQLAILASKENEPHYKDAIREANGIAVFINLLKSHELDRVHAAVVALSFLSVDNVKNCICMFESGALPYLISGMKSNIDGMKAACAQTCRNIFVLDKKYKKEFLKLGGITQLVNLLELPSNYDDSQPLYTQLEAIYHLEDFILNDGDEIPEFLEAVKNSNSIKNLKTLQQCPEQDLAEASNVLLLRLTD
;
A
#
# COMPACT_ATOMS: atom_id res chain seq x y z
N MET A 1 9.18 -18.31 3.22
CA MET A 1 9.35 -17.02 3.92
C MET A 1 9.18 -15.91 2.89
N HIS A 2 8.57 -14.79 3.25
CA HIS A 2 8.37 -13.69 2.29
C HIS A 2 9.74 -13.11 1.89
N PRO A 3 10.08 -12.93 0.59
CA PRO A 3 11.45 -12.65 0.13
C PRO A 3 12.16 -11.44 0.76
N TRP A 4 11.41 -10.44 1.20
CA TRP A 4 11.95 -9.21 1.79
C TRP A 4 11.78 -9.13 3.32
N ALA A 5 11.04 -10.05 3.93
CA ALA A 5 10.78 -10.01 5.37
C ALA A 5 12.01 -10.51 6.15
N ALA A 6 12.23 -9.97 7.34
CA ALA A 6 13.33 -10.41 8.19
C ALA A 6 13.00 -11.79 8.78
N ASP A 7 14.02 -12.62 8.98
CA ASP A 7 13.85 -13.93 9.60
C ASP A 7 13.14 -13.79 10.97
N PRO A 8 12.04 -14.51 11.21
CA PRO A 8 11.33 -14.43 12.48
C PRO A 8 12.18 -15.02 13.61
N LYS A 9 12.47 -14.20 14.62
CA LYS A 9 13.31 -14.56 15.78
C LYS A 9 12.50 -14.81 17.05
N THR A 10 11.22 -14.47 17.02
CA THR A 10 10.32 -14.59 18.17
C THR A 10 9.12 -15.45 17.83
N ILE A 11 8.52 -16.11 18.83
CA ILE A 11 7.30 -16.91 18.65
C ILE A 11 6.20 -16.06 18.00
N GLY A 12 6.06 -14.80 18.42
CA GLY A 12 5.09 -13.87 17.83
C GLY A 12 5.31 -13.64 16.32
N ALA A 13 6.56 -13.42 15.88
CA ALA A 13 6.88 -13.24 14.46
C ALA A 13 6.69 -14.54 13.65
N LEU A 14 7.04 -15.69 14.22
CA LEU A 14 6.79 -17.00 13.60
C LEU A 14 5.29 -17.27 13.44
N SER A 15 4.51 -17.05 14.49
CA SER A 15 3.06 -17.20 14.44
C SER A 15 2.43 -16.24 13.42
N ALA A 16 2.85 -14.98 13.39
CA ALA A 16 2.38 -14.02 12.39
C ALA A 16 2.69 -14.45 10.96
N THR A 17 3.90 -14.97 10.72
CA THR A 17 4.30 -15.51 9.42
C THR A 17 3.42 -16.70 9.01
N GLN A 18 3.11 -17.61 9.94
CA GLN A 18 2.25 -18.75 9.65
C GLN A 18 0.80 -18.32 9.34
N LEU A 19 0.28 -17.33 10.05
CA LEU A 19 -1.05 -16.76 9.75
C LEU A 19 -1.07 -16.04 8.40
N ALA A 20 0.02 -15.36 8.03
CA ALA A 20 0.15 -14.76 6.71
C ALA A 20 0.11 -15.81 5.58
N ILE A 21 0.78 -16.96 5.78
CA ILE A 21 0.73 -18.09 4.84
C ILE A 21 -0.70 -18.64 4.70
N LEU A 22 -1.47 -18.71 5.78
CA LEU A 22 -2.88 -19.13 5.70
C LEU A 22 -3.71 -18.08 4.95
N ALA A 23 -3.49 -16.79 5.22
CA ALA A 23 -4.19 -15.70 4.54
C ALA A 23 -3.86 -15.59 3.05
N SER A 24 -2.69 -16.05 2.60
CA SER A 24 -2.27 -16.01 1.20
C SER A 24 -2.88 -17.13 0.34
N LYS A 25 -3.61 -18.08 0.93
CA LYS A 25 -4.22 -19.19 0.19
C LYS A 25 -5.52 -18.74 -0.47
N GLU A 26 -5.45 -18.41 -1.76
CA GLU A 26 -6.60 -17.95 -2.54
C GLU A 26 -7.73 -18.98 -2.64
N ASN A 27 -7.40 -20.28 -2.62
CA ASN A 27 -8.37 -21.38 -2.62
C ASN A 27 -9.03 -21.62 -1.25
N GLU A 28 -8.54 -20.97 -0.19
CA GLU A 28 -9.05 -21.10 1.18
C GLU A 28 -9.34 -19.72 1.80
N PRO A 29 -10.20 -18.88 1.17
CA PRO A 29 -10.39 -17.48 1.57
C PRO A 29 -10.99 -17.33 2.98
N HIS A 30 -11.64 -18.37 3.49
CA HIS A 30 -12.20 -18.44 4.83
C HIS A 30 -11.16 -18.21 5.95
N TYR A 31 -9.87 -18.49 5.69
CA TYR A 31 -8.82 -18.19 6.67
C TYR A 31 -8.69 -16.70 6.96
N LYS A 32 -8.92 -15.83 5.97
CA LYS A 32 -8.86 -14.38 6.16
C LYS A 32 -9.92 -13.92 7.16
N ASP A 33 -11.12 -14.49 7.10
CA ASP A 33 -12.22 -14.21 8.03
C ASP A 33 -11.96 -14.80 9.41
N ALA A 34 -11.51 -16.05 9.49
CA ALA A 34 -11.20 -16.72 10.75
C ALA A 34 -10.11 -15.98 11.55
N ILE A 35 -9.08 -15.47 10.86
CA ILE A 35 -8.02 -14.67 11.48
C ILE A 35 -8.58 -13.37 12.05
N ARG A 36 -9.45 -12.66 11.31
CA ARG A 36 -10.12 -11.45 11.83
C ARG A 36 -10.99 -11.78 13.05
N GLU A 37 -11.81 -12.82 12.96
CA GLU A 37 -12.74 -13.22 14.01
C GLU A 37 -12.03 -13.67 15.30
N ALA A 38 -10.82 -14.20 15.18
CA ALA A 38 -9.92 -14.48 16.29
C ALA A 38 -9.15 -13.24 16.81
N ASN A 39 -9.54 -12.03 16.41
CA ASN A 39 -8.89 -10.76 16.76
C ASN A 39 -7.44 -10.61 16.25
N GLY A 40 -7.07 -11.34 15.19
CA GLY A 40 -5.71 -11.35 14.65
C GLY A 40 -5.28 -9.98 14.09
N ILE A 41 -6.19 -9.22 13.48
CA ILE A 41 -5.88 -7.89 12.91
C ILE A 41 -5.38 -6.92 13.98
N ALA A 42 -6.03 -6.88 15.14
CA ALA A 42 -5.59 -6.04 16.26
C ALA A 42 -4.20 -6.44 16.77
N VAL A 43 -3.90 -7.74 16.79
CA VAL A 43 -2.57 -8.25 17.16
C VAL A 43 -1.52 -7.81 16.15
N PHE A 44 -1.78 -7.91 14.84
CA PHE A 44 -0.85 -7.45 13.81
C PHE A 44 -0.59 -5.95 13.89
N ILE A 45 -1.63 -5.14 14.11
CA ILE A 45 -1.46 -3.69 14.30
C ILE A 45 -0.63 -3.39 15.55
N ASN A 46 -0.75 -4.18 16.61
CA ASN A 46 0.12 -4.05 17.77
C ASN A 46 1.58 -4.44 17.46
N LEU A 47 1.81 -5.45 16.62
CA LEU A 47 3.15 -5.82 16.17
C LEU A 47 3.82 -4.73 15.31
N LEU A 48 3.05 -3.93 14.57
CA LEU A 48 3.58 -2.76 13.84
C LEU A 48 4.20 -1.69 14.77
N LYS A 49 3.87 -1.71 16.07
CA LYS A 49 4.43 -0.79 17.08
C LYS A 49 5.78 -1.25 17.62
N SER A 50 6.23 -2.44 17.24
CA SER A 50 7.48 -3.04 17.71
C SER A 50 8.70 -2.29 17.15
N HIS A 51 9.80 -2.31 17.92
CA HIS A 51 11.12 -1.89 17.42
C HIS A 51 11.87 -3.01 16.70
N GLU A 52 11.40 -4.26 16.83
CA GLU A 52 11.96 -5.43 16.16
C GLU A 52 11.41 -5.56 14.73
N LEU A 53 12.31 -5.57 13.74
CA LEU A 53 11.98 -5.61 12.32
C LEU A 53 11.24 -6.90 11.91
N ASP A 54 11.56 -8.04 12.50
CA ASP A 54 10.93 -9.32 12.17
C ASP A 54 9.42 -9.30 12.47
N ARG A 55 9.03 -8.70 13.59
CA ARG A 55 7.64 -8.50 14.00
C ARG A 55 6.91 -7.54 13.07
N VAL A 56 7.55 -6.40 12.75
CA VAL A 56 6.96 -5.39 11.86
C VAL A 56 6.76 -5.95 10.46
N HIS A 57 7.79 -6.61 9.89
CA HIS A 57 7.71 -7.19 8.55
C HIS A 57 6.64 -8.30 8.49
N ALA A 58 6.62 -9.21 9.46
CA ALA A 58 5.62 -10.27 9.51
C ALA A 58 4.19 -9.72 9.61
N ALA A 59 3.99 -8.65 10.39
CA ALA A 59 2.69 -7.99 10.51
C ALA A 59 2.25 -7.32 9.21
N VAL A 60 3.14 -6.63 8.49
CA VAL A 60 2.82 -6.03 7.19
C VAL A 60 2.45 -7.10 6.17
N VAL A 61 3.22 -8.20 6.09
CA VAL A 61 2.90 -9.31 5.18
C VAL A 61 1.55 -9.93 5.52
N ALA A 62 1.23 -10.13 6.80
CA ALA A 62 -0.07 -10.65 7.20
C ALA A 62 -1.22 -9.70 6.81
N LEU A 63 -1.08 -8.41 7.11
CA LEU A 63 -2.10 -7.40 6.81
C LEU A 63 -2.32 -7.24 5.30
N SER A 64 -1.26 -7.29 4.48
CA SER A 64 -1.40 -7.18 3.04
C SER A 64 -2.26 -8.32 2.48
N PHE A 65 -1.96 -9.58 2.82
CA PHE A 65 -2.76 -10.72 2.38
C PHE A 65 -4.20 -10.68 2.91
N LEU A 66 -4.39 -10.27 4.17
CA LEU A 66 -5.71 -10.17 4.78
C LEU A 66 -6.59 -9.09 4.13
N SER A 67 -5.98 -8.07 3.50
CA SER A 67 -6.69 -6.97 2.85
C SER A 67 -7.19 -7.30 1.44
N VAL A 68 -6.53 -8.24 0.74
CA VAL A 68 -6.88 -8.60 -0.64
C VAL A 68 -8.28 -9.24 -0.68
N ASP A 69 -9.16 -8.65 -1.49
CA ASP A 69 -10.54 -9.10 -1.72
C ASP A 69 -11.37 -9.36 -0.44
N ASN A 70 -11.08 -8.64 0.64
CA ASN A 70 -11.80 -8.79 1.89
C ASN A 70 -12.13 -7.44 2.54
N VAL A 71 -13.29 -6.90 2.16
CA VAL A 71 -13.82 -5.60 2.63
C VAL A 71 -13.91 -5.54 4.16
N LYS A 72 -14.41 -6.61 4.80
CA LYS A 72 -14.56 -6.66 6.26
C LYS A 72 -13.23 -6.56 6.99
N ASN A 73 -12.18 -7.18 6.46
CA ASN A 73 -10.84 -7.07 7.02
C ASN A 73 -10.27 -5.65 6.88
N CYS A 74 -10.41 -5.04 5.71
CA CYS A 74 -9.98 -3.66 5.48
C CYS A 74 -10.70 -2.66 6.40
N ILE A 75 -12.02 -2.82 6.59
CA ILE A 75 -12.79 -2.01 7.55
C ILE A 75 -12.21 -2.19 8.97
N CYS A 76 -11.99 -3.42 9.41
CA CYS A 76 -11.41 -3.71 10.72
C CYS A 76 -10.01 -3.10 10.89
N MET A 77 -9.17 -3.12 9.84
CA MET A 77 -7.85 -2.47 9.86
C MET A 77 -7.97 -0.95 10.02
N PHE A 78 -8.90 -0.32 9.31
CA PHE A 78 -9.17 1.12 9.45
C PHE A 78 -9.63 1.47 10.87
N GLU A 79 -10.66 0.78 11.37
CA GLU A 79 -11.23 0.99 12.70
C GLU A 79 -10.21 0.76 13.82
N SER A 80 -9.28 -0.16 13.61
CA SER A 80 -8.19 -0.47 14.55
C SER A 80 -6.99 0.49 14.43
N GLY A 81 -7.04 1.49 13.54
CA GLY A 81 -6.02 2.52 13.40
C GLY A 81 -4.74 2.04 12.69
N ALA A 82 -4.85 1.20 11.66
CA ALA A 82 -3.69 0.70 10.91
C ALA A 82 -2.97 1.78 10.08
N LEU A 83 -3.71 2.77 9.55
CA LEU A 83 -3.19 3.72 8.55
C LEU A 83 -1.90 4.45 8.96
N PRO A 84 -1.77 5.03 10.17
CA PRO A 84 -0.53 5.72 10.55
C PRO A 84 0.72 4.84 10.48
N TYR A 85 0.58 3.56 10.83
CA TYR A 85 1.69 2.59 10.81
C TYR A 85 2.03 2.15 9.38
N LEU A 86 1.01 1.90 8.55
CA LEU A 86 1.21 1.55 7.15
C LEU A 86 1.84 2.72 6.36
N ILE A 87 1.36 3.95 6.56
CA ILE A 87 1.96 5.16 5.97
C ILE A 87 3.41 5.34 6.42
N SER A 88 3.72 5.03 7.69
CA SER A 88 5.12 5.03 8.14
C SER A 88 5.95 3.94 7.44
N GLY A 89 5.37 2.76 7.18
CA GLY A 89 6.03 1.67 6.46
C GLY A 89 6.34 1.99 5.00
N MET A 90 5.57 2.86 4.35
CA MET A 90 5.83 3.36 3.00
C MET A 90 7.16 4.14 2.87
N LYS A 91 7.74 4.58 3.99
CA LYS A 91 9.06 5.25 4.03
C LYS A 91 10.24 4.29 4.04
N SER A 92 9.99 2.98 4.02
CA SER A 92 11.04 1.97 4.08
C SER A 92 11.92 1.99 2.84
N ASN A 93 13.22 1.69 3.03
CA ASN A 93 14.16 1.45 1.93
C ASN A 93 14.01 0.05 1.32
N ILE A 94 13.16 -0.81 1.90
CA ILE A 94 12.87 -2.15 1.39
C ILE A 94 11.68 -2.04 0.44
N ASP A 95 11.91 -2.31 -0.85
CA ASP A 95 10.92 -2.11 -1.90
C ASP A 95 9.61 -2.87 -1.65
N GLY A 96 9.70 -4.15 -1.31
CA GLY A 96 8.51 -4.94 -1.00
C GLY A 96 7.78 -4.51 0.28
N MET A 97 8.47 -3.89 1.25
CA MET A 97 7.82 -3.36 2.46
C MET A 97 6.98 -2.13 2.13
N LYS A 98 7.56 -1.17 1.38
CA LYS A 98 6.85 0.06 1.00
C LYS A 98 5.70 -0.23 0.03
N ALA A 99 5.89 -1.14 -0.92
CA ALA A 99 4.83 -1.61 -1.84
C ALA A 99 3.68 -2.30 -1.08
N ALA A 100 3.99 -3.27 -0.20
CA ALA A 100 2.96 -3.95 0.59
C ALA A 100 2.17 -2.98 1.48
N CYS A 101 2.83 -1.99 2.08
CA CYS A 101 2.16 -0.95 2.86
C CYS A 101 1.25 -0.07 1.99
N ALA A 102 1.73 0.36 0.82
CA ALA A 102 0.98 1.18 -0.13
C ALA A 102 -0.28 0.45 -0.64
N GLN A 103 -0.13 -0.81 -1.05
CA GLN A 103 -1.25 -1.65 -1.50
C GLN A 103 -2.27 -1.86 -0.38
N THR A 104 -1.82 -2.11 0.86
CA THR A 104 -2.72 -2.29 2.00
C THR A 104 -3.48 -0.99 2.30
N CYS A 105 -2.80 0.16 2.26
CA CYS A 105 -3.44 1.48 2.38
C CYS A 105 -4.49 1.68 1.29
N ARG A 106 -4.18 1.34 0.03
CA ARG A 106 -5.12 1.41 -1.10
C ARG A 106 -6.35 0.56 -0.87
N ASN A 107 -6.17 -0.71 -0.48
CA ASN A 107 -7.28 -1.62 -0.19
C ASN A 107 -8.20 -1.10 0.93
N ILE A 108 -7.68 -0.27 1.83
CA ILE A 108 -8.46 0.42 2.85
C ILE A 108 -9.15 1.65 2.27
N PHE A 109 -8.40 2.61 1.73
CA PHE A 109 -8.97 3.93 1.42
C PHE A 109 -9.99 3.90 0.28
N VAL A 110 -9.92 2.94 -0.64
CA VAL A 110 -10.88 2.82 -1.76
C VAL A 110 -12.29 2.46 -1.32
N LEU A 111 -12.46 1.98 -0.08
CA LEU A 111 -13.77 1.54 0.42
C LEU A 111 -14.71 2.68 0.79
N ASP A 112 -14.18 3.84 1.19
CA ASP A 112 -15.00 4.96 1.64
C ASP A 112 -14.24 6.30 1.53
N LYS A 113 -14.93 7.35 1.09
CA LYS A 113 -14.42 8.73 1.05
C LYS A 113 -13.85 9.19 2.41
N LYS A 114 -14.43 8.77 3.53
CA LYS A 114 -13.93 9.01 4.89
C LYS A 114 -12.51 8.47 5.07
N TYR A 115 -12.24 7.27 4.54
CA TYR A 115 -10.94 6.62 4.68
C TYR A 115 -9.88 7.33 3.85
N LYS A 116 -10.25 7.80 2.64
CA LYS A 116 -9.41 8.69 1.82
C LYS A 116 -9.06 9.99 2.52
N LYS A 117 -10.04 10.65 3.15
CA LYS A 117 -9.81 11.88 3.91
C LYS A 117 -8.83 11.65 5.06
N GLU A 118 -8.97 10.55 5.80
CA GLU A 118 -8.05 10.22 6.88
C GLU A 118 -6.65 9.90 6.33
N PHE A 119 -6.55 9.12 5.25
CA PHE A 119 -5.27 8.84 4.57
C PHE A 119 -4.58 10.12 4.11
N LEU A 120 -5.33 11.06 3.51
CA LEU A 120 -4.84 12.38 3.11
C LEU A 120 -4.32 13.18 4.31
N LYS A 121 -5.13 13.28 5.37
CA LYS A 121 -4.79 14.00 6.61
C LYS A 121 -3.53 13.45 7.28
N LEU A 122 -3.30 12.14 7.20
CA LEU A 122 -2.10 11.47 7.73
C LEU A 122 -0.87 11.62 6.82
N GLY A 123 -0.96 12.33 5.70
CA GLY A 123 0.15 12.54 4.77
C GLY A 123 0.39 11.36 3.82
N GLY A 124 -0.62 10.51 3.61
CA GLY A 124 -0.53 9.34 2.74
C GLY A 124 -0.23 9.69 1.28
N ILE A 125 -0.76 10.81 0.76
CA ILE A 125 -0.50 11.28 -0.61
C ILE A 125 0.97 11.64 -0.80
N THR A 126 1.59 12.31 0.19
CA THR A 126 3.03 12.58 0.13
C THR A 126 3.82 11.28 -0.01
N GLN A 127 3.42 10.21 0.70
CA GLN A 127 4.12 8.93 0.59
C GLN A 127 3.87 8.23 -0.75
N LEU A 128 2.63 8.22 -1.28
CA LEU A 128 2.37 7.66 -2.62
C LEU A 128 3.17 8.40 -3.70
N VAL A 129 3.25 9.73 -3.62
CA VAL A 129 4.01 10.54 -4.58
C VAL A 129 5.51 10.28 -4.50
N ASN A 130 6.04 10.02 -3.31
CA ASN A 130 7.44 9.61 -3.14
C ASN A 130 7.72 8.25 -3.79
N LEU A 131 6.74 7.34 -3.84
CA LEU A 131 6.90 6.05 -4.52
C LEU A 131 6.99 6.18 -6.04
N LEU A 132 6.58 7.31 -6.62
CA LEU A 132 6.80 7.62 -8.04
C LEU A 132 8.25 8.01 -8.36
N GLU A 133 9.08 8.28 -7.36
CA GLU A 133 10.48 8.61 -7.61
C GLU A 133 11.23 7.38 -8.14
N LEU A 134 12.08 7.61 -9.15
CA LEU A 134 12.95 6.57 -9.67
C LEU A 134 13.94 6.12 -8.58
N PRO A 135 14.23 4.81 -8.47
CA PRO A 135 15.32 4.32 -7.63
C PRO A 135 16.64 5.01 -7.96
N SER A 136 17.47 5.29 -6.95
CA SER A 136 18.75 6.01 -7.17
C SER A 136 19.72 5.29 -8.10
N ASN A 137 19.59 3.97 -8.23
CA ASN A 137 20.39 3.12 -9.11
C ASN A 137 19.54 2.54 -10.27
N TYR A 138 18.52 3.29 -10.70
CA TYR A 138 17.66 2.88 -11.81
C TYR A 138 18.49 2.67 -13.09
N ASP A 139 18.24 1.56 -13.74
CA ASP A 139 18.67 1.26 -15.09
C ASP A 139 17.47 0.66 -15.86
N ASP A 140 17.49 0.75 -17.19
CA ASP A 140 16.36 0.34 -18.04
C ASP A 140 16.08 -1.17 -18.02
N SER A 141 16.89 -1.99 -17.35
CA SER A 141 16.64 -3.43 -17.17
C SER A 141 15.81 -3.75 -15.93
N GLN A 142 15.68 -2.81 -14.99
CA GLN A 142 14.92 -3.00 -13.76
C GLN A 142 13.44 -2.63 -13.96
N PRO A 143 12.49 -3.52 -13.61
CA PRO A 143 11.07 -3.20 -13.71
C PRO A 143 10.66 -2.19 -12.65
N LEU A 144 9.75 -1.28 -12.99
CA LEU A 144 9.27 -0.21 -12.12
C LEU A 144 7.88 -0.53 -11.54
N TYR A 145 7.68 -1.76 -11.03
CA TYR A 145 6.39 -2.21 -10.51
C TYR A 145 5.84 -1.33 -9.39
N THR A 146 6.70 -0.91 -8.44
CA THR A 146 6.27 -0.05 -7.32
C THR A 146 5.78 1.31 -7.81
N GLN A 147 6.44 1.89 -8.82
CA GLN A 147 6.04 3.16 -9.43
C GLN A 147 4.71 2.98 -10.18
N LEU A 148 4.57 1.91 -10.96
CA LEU A 148 3.35 1.58 -11.69
C LEU A 148 2.15 1.39 -10.73
N GLU A 149 2.32 0.62 -9.66
CA GLU A 149 1.30 0.46 -8.61
C GLU A 149 0.96 1.79 -7.96
N ALA A 150 1.95 2.64 -7.67
CA ALA A 150 1.72 3.96 -7.09
C ALA A 150 0.90 4.89 -8.02
N ILE A 151 1.06 4.79 -9.35
CA ILE A 151 0.22 5.49 -10.31
C ILE A 151 -1.23 5.02 -10.18
N TYR A 152 -1.47 3.72 -10.19
CA TYR A 152 -2.82 3.17 -10.03
C TYR A 152 -3.44 3.53 -8.68
N HIS A 153 -2.66 3.54 -7.60
CA HIS A 153 -3.15 3.95 -6.29
C HIS A 153 -3.54 5.43 -6.24
N LEU A 154 -2.82 6.30 -6.94
CA LEU A 154 -3.20 7.71 -7.08
C LEU A 154 -4.46 7.87 -7.92
N GLU A 155 -4.61 7.11 -9.00
CA GLU A 155 -5.86 7.09 -9.79
C GLU A 155 -7.05 6.61 -8.94
N ASP A 156 -6.90 5.48 -8.25
CA ASP A 156 -7.89 4.99 -7.29
C ASP A 156 -8.19 5.99 -6.18
N PHE A 157 -7.23 6.83 -5.80
CA PHE A 157 -7.42 7.83 -4.77
C PHE A 157 -8.28 9.01 -5.26
N ILE A 158 -8.04 9.51 -6.47
CA ILE A 158 -8.79 10.66 -7.02
C ILE A 158 -10.21 10.26 -7.47
N LEU A 159 -10.47 8.99 -7.75
CA LEU A 159 -11.76 8.48 -8.21
C LEU A 159 -12.62 7.92 -7.08
N ASN A 160 -13.92 8.22 -7.03
CA ASN A 160 -14.86 7.53 -6.15
C ASN A 160 -16.05 7.05 -6.99
N ASP A 161 -16.30 5.74 -7.01
CA ASP A 161 -17.32 5.12 -7.87
C ASP A 161 -17.17 5.48 -9.36
N GLY A 162 -15.94 5.72 -9.80
CA GLY A 162 -15.60 6.10 -11.18
C GLY A 162 -15.59 7.61 -11.46
N ASP A 163 -16.11 8.43 -10.53
CA ASP A 163 -16.13 9.88 -10.67
C ASP A 163 -14.93 10.55 -9.99
N GLU A 164 -14.36 11.56 -10.66
CA GLU A 164 -13.29 12.37 -10.08
C GLU A 164 -13.80 13.22 -8.91
N ILE A 165 -13.07 13.18 -7.80
CA ILE A 165 -13.41 13.96 -6.61
C ILE A 165 -12.47 15.18 -6.54
N PRO A 166 -12.99 16.42 -6.74
CA PRO A 166 -12.15 17.62 -6.83
C PRO A 166 -11.20 17.82 -5.65
N GLU A 167 -11.65 17.53 -4.43
CA GLU A 167 -10.83 17.62 -3.21
C GLU A 167 -9.57 16.75 -3.28
N PHE A 168 -9.71 15.52 -3.78
CA PHE A 168 -8.60 14.56 -3.87
C PHE A 168 -7.74 14.81 -5.09
N LEU A 169 -8.35 15.20 -6.21
CA LEU A 169 -7.66 15.62 -7.41
C LEU A 169 -6.73 16.80 -7.11
N GLU A 170 -7.24 17.86 -6.47
CA GLU A 170 -6.46 19.02 -6.06
C GLU A 170 -5.33 18.65 -5.09
N ALA A 171 -5.56 17.72 -4.16
CA ALA A 171 -4.51 17.25 -3.26
C ALA A 171 -3.36 16.56 -4.01
N VAL A 172 -3.66 15.78 -5.06
CA VAL A 172 -2.64 15.16 -5.90
C VAL A 172 -1.97 16.19 -6.81
N LYS A 173 -2.71 17.15 -7.38
CA LYS A 173 -2.16 18.24 -8.22
C LYS A 173 -1.17 19.13 -7.45
N ASN A 174 -1.48 19.44 -6.19
CA ASN A 174 -0.64 20.28 -5.33
C ASN A 174 0.59 19.55 -4.75
N SER A 175 0.82 18.30 -5.12
CA SER A 175 1.99 17.52 -4.74
C SER A 175 3.07 17.51 -5.85
N ASN A 176 4.18 16.81 -5.63
CA ASN A 176 5.20 16.60 -6.67
C ASN A 176 4.81 15.55 -7.72
N SER A 177 3.57 15.06 -7.73
CA SER A 177 3.07 14.01 -8.63
C SER A 177 3.37 14.32 -10.10
N ILE A 178 2.99 15.51 -10.58
CA ILE A 178 3.15 15.91 -12.00
C ILE A 178 4.61 15.86 -12.43
N LYS A 179 5.52 16.31 -11.56
CA LYS A 179 6.97 16.27 -11.85
C LYS A 179 7.44 14.82 -11.99
N ASN A 180 7.08 13.97 -11.04
CA ASN A 180 7.52 12.57 -11.02
C ASN A 180 6.91 11.78 -12.19
N LEU A 181 5.62 11.98 -12.49
CA LEU A 181 4.95 11.34 -13.62
C LEU A 181 5.56 11.75 -14.97
N LYS A 182 5.97 13.01 -15.14
CA LYS A 182 6.70 13.44 -16.35
C LYS A 182 8.02 12.72 -16.52
N THR A 183 8.70 12.37 -15.42
CA THR A 183 9.92 11.56 -15.47
C THR A 183 9.59 10.12 -15.86
N LEU A 184 8.60 9.49 -15.22
CA LEU A 184 8.19 8.11 -15.50
C LEU A 184 7.65 7.93 -16.93
N GLN A 185 6.98 8.94 -17.49
CA GLN A 185 6.53 8.97 -18.89
C GLN A 185 7.66 8.74 -19.90
N GLN A 186 8.91 9.11 -19.56
CA GLN A 186 10.06 8.99 -20.45
C GLN A 186 10.78 7.64 -20.31
N CYS A 187 10.37 6.78 -19.37
CA CYS A 187 10.93 5.45 -19.21
C CYS A 187 10.53 4.54 -20.39
N PRO A 188 11.36 3.56 -20.76
CA PRO A 188 11.10 2.68 -21.90
C PRO A 188 9.96 1.67 -21.66
N GLU A 189 9.56 1.46 -20.41
CA GLU A 189 8.47 0.55 -20.04
C GLU A 189 7.12 1.12 -20.52
N GLN A 190 6.52 0.47 -21.52
CA GLN A 190 5.32 0.96 -22.19
C GLN A 190 4.15 1.15 -21.23
N ASP A 191 3.84 0.14 -20.41
CA ASP A 191 2.71 0.18 -19.47
C ASP A 191 2.86 1.32 -18.46
N LEU A 192 4.07 1.56 -17.97
CA LEU A 192 4.40 2.65 -17.07
C LEU A 192 4.24 4.02 -17.74
N ALA A 193 4.74 4.17 -18.96
CA ALA A 193 4.63 5.41 -19.71
C ALA A 193 3.16 5.73 -20.03
N GLU A 194 2.37 4.73 -20.43
CA GLU A 194 0.94 4.87 -20.70
C GLU A 194 0.15 5.24 -19.43
N ALA A 195 0.38 4.54 -18.31
CA ALA A 195 -0.27 4.86 -17.04
C ALA A 195 0.10 6.29 -16.57
N SER A 196 1.37 6.68 -16.74
CA SER A 196 1.84 8.04 -16.43
C SER A 196 1.13 9.09 -17.28
N ASN A 197 0.93 8.82 -18.58
CA ASN A 197 0.21 9.71 -19.49
C ASN A 197 -1.24 9.92 -19.07
N VAL A 198 -1.96 8.84 -18.78
CA VAL A 198 -3.37 8.88 -18.40
C VAL A 198 -3.55 9.73 -17.14
N LEU A 199 -2.75 9.49 -16.10
CA LEU A 199 -2.85 10.26 -14.86
C LEU A 199 -2.39 11.72 -15.06
N LEU A 200 -1.37 11.98 -15.88
CA LEU A 200 -0.92 13.34 -16.18
C LEU A 200 -2.02 14.19 -16.81
N LEU A 201 -2.74 13.65 -17.81
CA LEU A 201 -3.82 14.37 -18.48
C LEU A 201 -4.86 14.85 -17.46
N ARG A 202 -5.35 13.95 -16.60
CA ARG A 202 -6.29 14.28 -15.52
C ARG A 202 -5.77 15.35 -14.55
N LEU A 203 -4.47 15.33 -14.27
CA LEU A 203 -3.84 16.28 -13.35
C LEU A 203 -3.53 17.64 -14.00
N THR A 204 -3.56 17.75 -15.32
CA THR A 204 -3.25 18.99 -16.05
C THR A 204 -4.47 19.66 -16.69
N ASP A 205 -5.58 18.94 -16.82
CA ASP A 205 -6.89 19.49 -17.21
C ASP A 205 -7.49 20.37 -16.11
#